data_AF-A0A194PI51-F1
#
_entry.id   AF-A0A194PI51-F1
#
_cell.length_a   1.000
_cell.length_b   1.000
_cell.length_c   1.000
_cell.angle_alpha   90.00
_cell.angle_beta   90.00
_cell.angle_gamma   90.00
#
_symmetry.space_group_name_H-M   'P 1'
#
loop_
_entity.id
_entity.type
_entity.pdbx_description
1 polymer ?
#
loop_
_entity_poly.entity_id
_entity_poly.type
_entity_poly.pdbx_seq_one_letter_code
_entity_poly.pdbx_strand_id
1 'polypeptide(L)'
;MLCMNDCVQYTLFAGATGKSGLDPARPLVSEFGSRRFRLTREDAHVVHVLHTNAGFLGESGPIGHADFCINGGQRQPGCKGHLMRISRCSHFMSSCYFAASVRRRLHIDAIPCDSTCPKQGRWGLRMDRRPVLLGNDIPDTARGMYCAQVDNEENCPFD
;
A
#
# COMPACT_ATOMS: atom_id res chain seq x y z
N MET A 1 -6.15 14.77 8.52
CA MET A 1 -6.77 13.43 8.41
C MET A 1 -8.18 13.66 7.92
N LEU A 2 -8.39 13.62 6.60
CA LEU A 2 -9.72 13.80 6.00
C LEU A 2 -10.20 12.41 5.58
N CYS A 3 -10.92 11.74 6.47
CA CYS A 3 -11.96 10.80 6.03
C CYS A 3 -13.15 11.68 5.64
N MET A 4 -13.21 12.09 4.37
CA MET A 4 -14.40 12.76 3.87
C MET A 4 -15.48 11.70 3.64
N ASN A 5 -16.38 11.57 4.62
CA ASN A 5 -17.78 11.14 4.58
C ASN A 5 -18.23 9.87 3.83
N ASP A 6 -17.33 9.10 3.22
CA ASP A 6 -17.62 7.78 2.65
C ASP A 6 -16.48 6.81 3.00
N CYS A 7 -16.44 6.34 4.26
CA CYS A 7 -15.48 5.35 4.76
C CYS A 7 -15.75 3.93 4.23
N VAL A 8 -15.93 3.77 2.92
CA VAL A 8 -16.15 2.47 2.31
C VAL A 8 -15.20 2.31 1.12
N GLN A 9 -14.30 1.32 1.23
CA GLN A 9 -13.47 0.70 0.19
C GLN A 9 -12.03 1.18 -0.10
N TYR A 10 -11.61 2.42 0.16
CA TYR A 10 -10.20 2.81 -0.02
C TYR A 10 -9.85 4.10 0.72
N THR A 11 -8.70 4.15 1.40
CA THR A 11 -8.14 5.43 1.89
C THR A 11 -7.32 6.05 0.77
N LEU A 12 -7.91 7.01 0.06
CA LEU A 12 -7.21 7.81 -0.96
C LEU A 12 -6.55 9.01 -0.29
N PHE A 13 -5.23 9.13 -0.45
CA PHE A 13 -4.49 10.34 -0.12
C PHE A 13 -4.14 11.06 -1.40
N ALA A 14 -4.55 12.32 -1.52
CA ALA A 14 -4.02 13.20 -2.54
C ALA A 14 -2.59 13.58 -2.16
N GLY A 15 -1.62 13.13 -2.95
CA GLY A 15 -0.24 13.61 -2.90
C GLY A 15 -0.06 14.87 -3.76
N ALA A 16 1.13 15.48 -3.72
CA ALA A 16 1.43 16.65 -4.55
C ALA A 16 1.41 16.35 -6.07
N THR A 17 1.57 15.08 -6.45
CA THR A 17 1.82 14.62 -7.82
C THR A 17 0.84 13.55 -8.32
N GLY A 18 -0.08 13.06 -7.47
CA GLY A 18 -1.00 11.97 -7.82
C GLY A 18 -1.93 11.53 -6.69
N LYS A 19 -2.74 10.49 -6.93
CA LYS A 19 -3.57 9.85 -5.90
C LYS A 19 -2.90 8.57 -5.38
N SER A 20 -2.83 8.41 -4.07
CA SER A 20 -2.32 7.20 -3.41
C SER A 20 -3.47 6.43 -2.80
N GLY A 21 -3.71 5.19 -3.25
CA GLY A 21 -4.61 4.24 -2.61
C GLY A 21 -3.86 3.38 -1.58
N LEU A 22 -4.33 3.36 -0.34
CA LEU A 22 -3.69 2.59 0.73
C LEU A 22 -4.44 1.29 0.98
N ASP A 23 -3.78 0.17 0.71
CA ASP A 23 -4.25 -1.22 0.80
C ASP A 23 -5.72 -1.38 0.37
N PRO A 24 -6.06 -1.15 -0.91
CA PRO A 24 -7.45 -1.13 -1.37
C PRO A 24 -8.20 -2.41 -0.99
N ALA A 25 -9.40 -2.26 -0.42
CA ALA A 25 -10.11 -3.38 0.18
C ALA A 25 -10.65 -4.37 -0.87
N ARG A 26 -10.36 -5.66 -0.67
CA ARG A 26 -10.76 -6.77 -1.54
C ARG A 26 -12.21 -7.24 -1.33
N PRO A 27 -12.68 -7.56 -0.11
CA PRO A 27 -13.92 -8.31 0.08
C PRO A 27 -15.18 -7.53 -0.34
N LEU A 28 -15.24 -6.24 -0.03
CA LEU A 28 -16.40 -5.40 -0.38
C LEU A 28 -16.50 -5.13 -1.89
N VAL A 29 -15.36 -5.11 -2.61
CA VAL A 29 -15.34 -4.90 -4.07
C VAL A 29 -15.61 -6.21 -4.82
N SER A 30 -15.04 -7.34 -4.39
CA SER A 30 -15.19 -8.61 -5.10
C SER A 30 -16.51 -9.34 -4.86
N GLU A 31 -17.10 -9.20 -3.66
CA GLU A 31 -18.36 -9.90 -3.30
C GLU A 31 -19.61 -9.05 -3.55
N PHE A 32 -19.53 -7.72 -3.42
CA PHE A 32 -20.71 -6.83 -3.47
C PHE A 32 -20.55 -5.60 -4.38
N GLY A 33 -19.34 -5.37 -4.92
CA GLY A 33 -19.04 -4.22 -5.76
C GLY A 33 -19.10 -4.54 -7.25
N SER A 34 -19.72 -3.65 -8.03
CA SER A 34 -19.41 -3.57 -9.46
C SER A 34 -17.91 -3.34 -9.66
N ARG A 35 -17.33 -3.84 -10.76
CA ARG A 35 -15.96 -3.48 -11.21
C ARG A 35 -15.70 -1.97 -11.20
N ARG A 36 -16.76 -1.15 -11.31
CA ARG A 36 -16.72 0.31 -11.20
C ARG A 36 -16.26 0.86 -9.84
N PHE A 37 -16.30 0.07 -8.77
CA PHE A 37 -15.88 0.49 -7.42
C PHE A 37 -14.46 0.04 -7.06
N ARG A 38 -13.79 -0.67 -7.96
CA ARG A 38 -12.40 -1.08 -7.78
C ARG A 38 -11.49 0.09 -8.17
N LEU A 39 -10.47 0.36 -7.35
CA LEU A 39 -9.43 1.29 -7.74
C LEU A 39 -8.68 0.74 -8.95
N THR A 40 -8.59 1.54 -9.99
CA THR A 40 -7.91 1.24 -11.25
C THR A 40 -6.97 2.38 -11.62
N ARG A 41 -6.13 2.16 -12.64
CA ARG A 41 -5.17 3.19 -13.10
C ARG A 41 -5.91 4.39 -13.70
N GLU A 42 -7.10 4.17 -14.22
CA GLU A 42 -7.90 5.14 -14.94
C GLU A 42 -8.53 6.20 -14.01
N ASP A 43 -8.51 5.99 -12.68
CA ASP A 43 -9.15 6.88 -11.68
C ASP A 43 -8.37 8.19 -11.40
N ALA A 44 -7.14 8.31 -11.92
CA ALA A 44 -6.32 9.52 -11.86
C ALA A 44 -5.16 9.50 -12.87
N HIS A 45 -4.53 10.67 -13.08
CA HIS A 45 -3.31 10.80 -13.89
C HIS A 45 -2.20 9.84 -13.44
N VAL A 46 -2.03 9.68 -12.12
CA VAL A 46 -1.15 8.69 -11.51
C VAL A 46 -1.81 8.13 -10.26
N VAL A 47 -1.71 6.81 -10.11
CA VAL A 47 -2.26 6.03 -9.00
C VAL A 47 -1.13 5.25 -8.36
N HIS A 48 -0.84 5.52 -7.09
CA HIS A 48 0.11 4.77 -6.29
C HIS A 48 -0.63 3.85 -5.33
N VAL A 49 -0.20 2.61 -5.17
CA VAL A 49 -0.89 1.65 -4.29
C VAL A 49 0.09 1.07 -3.28
N LEU A 50 -0.21 1.18 -1.99
CA LEU A 50 0.54 0.49 -0.93
C LEU A 50 -0.15 -0.81 -0.57
N HIS A 51 0.60 -1.90 -0.55
CA HIS A 51 0.14 -3.24 -0.20
C HIS A 51 0.74 -3.64 1.14
N THR A 52 -0.11 -3.88 2.14
CA THR A 52 0.29 -4.35 3.48
C THR A 52 -0.48 -5.57 3.97
N ASN A 53 -1.66 -5.86 3.39
CA ASN A 53 -2.40 -7.10 3.62
C ASN A 53 -3.00 -7.70 2.32
N ALA A 54 -2.22 -7.62 1.23
CA ALA A 54 -2.56 -8.14 -0.09
C ALA A 54 -2.92 -9.63 -0.07
N GLY A 55 -4.04 -9.96 -0.72
CA GLY A 55 -4.56 -11.31 -0.85
C GLY A 55 -5.50 -11.76 0.28
N PHE A 56 -5.67 -10.96 1.33
CA PHE A 56 -6.65 -11.24 2.40
C PHE A 56 -7.68 -10.11 2.52
N LEU A 57 -7.42 -9.03 3.27
CA LEU A 57 -8.28 -7.83 3.27
C LEU A 57 -7.91 -6.85 2.15
N GLY A 58 -6.63 -6.79 1.78
CA GLY A 58 -6.14 -5.96 0.68
C GLY A 58 -6.16 -6.69 -0.68
N GLU A 59 -6.23 -5.91 -1.74
CA GLU A 59 -6.14 -6.40 -3.12
C GLU A 59 -4.76 -7.01 -3.43
N SER A 60 -4.70 -7.96 -4.36
CA SER A 60 -3.43 -8.52 -4.83
C SER A 60 -3.09 -8.09 -6.25
N GLY A 61 -1.79 -8.13 -6.57
CA GLY A 61 -1.27 -7.78 -7.88
C GLY A 61 -1.19 -6.27 -8.16
N PRO A 62 -0.66 -5.89 -9.33
CA PRO A 62 -0.41 -4.51 -9.67
C PRO A 62 -1.69 -3.83 -10.17
N ILE A 63 -2.32 -3.03 -9.30
CA ILE A 63 -3.54 -2.28 -9.62
C ILE A 63 -3.27 -0.79 -9.81
N GLY A 64 -2.13 -0.29 -9.33
CA GLY A 64 -1.68 1.08 -9.51
C GLY A 64 -0.78 1.27 -10.73
N HIS A 65 -0.46 2.52 -11.03
CA HIS A 65 0.65 2.89 -11.91
C HIS A 65 1.98 2.47 -11.27
N ALA A 66 2.13 2.73 -9.97
CA ALA A 66 3.16 2.15 -9.13
C ALA A 66 2.52 1.43 -7.93
N ASP A 67 3.01 0.24 -7.63
CA ASP A 67 2.56 -0.58 -6.51
C ASP A 67 3.74 -0.80 -5.55
N PHE A 68 3.50 -0.65 -4.25
CA PHE A 68 4.51 -0.70 -3.19
C PHE A 68 4.19 -1.86 -2.25
N CYS A 69 4.95 -2.94 -2.35
CA CYS A 69 4.81 -4.13 -1.53
C CYS A 69 5.65 -4.00 -0.26
N ILE A 70 5.03 -3.67 0.87
CA ILE A 70 5.74 -3.39 2.13
C ILE A 70 5.85 -4.68 2.94
N ASN A 71 7.07 -5.03 3.36
CA ASN A 71 7.36 -6.25 4.15
C ASN A 71 6.78 -7.52 3.50
N GLY A 72 6.84 -7.62 2.17
CA GLY A 72 6.27 -8.73 1.40
C GLY A 72 4.73 -8.66 1.20
N GLY A 73 4.07 -7.63 1.74
CA GLY A 73 2.71 -7.22 1.39
C GLY A 73 1.58 -7.97 2.07
N GLN A 74 1.85 -8.96 2.92
CA GLN A 74 0.81 -9.81 3.54
C GLN A 74 0.59 -9.56 5.04
N ARG A 75 1.67 -9.52 5.80
CA ARG A 75 1.63 -9.43 7.27
C ARG A 75 2.69 -8.45 7.72
N GLN A 76 2.27 -7.46 8.49
CA GLN A 76 3.18 -6.41 8.94
C GLN A 76 3.79 -6.76 10.31
N PRO A 77 5.05 -6.35 10.56
CA PRO A 77 5.66 -6.43 11.88
C PRO A 77 4.79 -5.75 12.94
N GLY A 78 4.84 -6.25 14.19
CA GLY A 78 4.02 -5.73 15.30
C GLY A 78 2.57 -6.26 15.35
N CYS A 79 1.99 -6.71 14.23
CA CYS A 79 0.63 -7.25 14.20
C CYS A 79 0.54 -8.67 14.81
N LYS A 80 -0.03 -8.77 16.03
CA LYS A 80 -0.10 -9.99 16.85
C LYS A 80 -1.55 -10.38 17.18
N GLY A 81 -1.76 -11.63 17.61
CA GLY A 81 -3.07 -12.16 18.02
C GLY A 81 -3.62 -13.23 17.06
N HIS A 82 -4.95 -13.37 17.01
CA HIS A 82 -5.60 -14.31 16.09
C HIS A 82 -5.62 -13.78 14.65
N LEU A 83 -5.89 -14.65 13.66
CA LEU A 83 -5.78 -14.35 12.23
C LEU A 83 -6.46 -13.04 11.81
N MET A 84 -7.71 -12.82 12.23
CA MET A 84 -8.46 -11.59 11.88
C MET A 84 -7.87 -10.33 12.52
N ARG A 85 -7.38 -10.39 13.78
CA ARG A 85 -6.68 -9.25 14.41
C ARG A 85 -5.40 -8.91 13.65
N ILE A 86 -4.59 -9.92 13.31
CA ILE A 86 -3.35 -9.75 12.55
C ILE A 86 -3.64 -9.10 11.20
N SER A 87 -4.67 -9.59 10.50
CA SER A 87 -5.03 -9.09 9.18
C SER A 87 -5.56 -7.65 9.23
N ARG A 88 -6.48 -7.33 10.16
CA ARG A 88 -6.98 -5.95 10.32
C ARG A 88 -5.84 -5.00 10.64
N CYS A 89 -4.97 -5.35 11.60
CA CYS A 89 -3.77 -4.59 11.89
C CYS A 89 -2.91 -4.38 10.63
N SER A 90 -2.58 -5.46 9.91
CA SER A 90 -1.74 -5.40 8.71
C SER A 90 -2.37 -4.55 7.60
N HIS A 91 -3.69 -4.57 7.47
CA HIS A 91 -4.43 -3.77 6.50
C HIS A 91 -4.33 -2.28 6.82
N PHE A 92 -4.55 -1.91 8.10
CA PHE A 92 -4.45 -0.52 8.58
C PHE A 92 -3.02 0.03 8.55
N MET A 93 -1.99 -0.81 8.63
CA MET A 93 -0.59 -0.38 8.58
C MET A 93 -0.21 0.40 7.31
N SER A 94 -0.91 0.19 6.19
CA SER A 94 -0.74 1.02 4.99
C SER A 94 -0.92 2.50 5.28
N SER A 95 -1.96 2.85 6.05
CA SER A 95 -2.26 4.22 6.49
C SER A 95 -1.22 4.74 7.45
N CYS A 96 -0.73 3.89 8.36
CA CYS A 96 0.29 4.24 9.34
C CYS A 96 1.64 4.54 8.67
N TYR A 97 2.11 3.66 7.80
CA TYR A 97 3.36 3.84 7.05
C TYR A 97 3.30 5.06 6.14
N PHE A 98 2.20 5.23 5.40
CA PHE A 98 2.05 6.40 4.54
C PHE A 98 2.04 7.70 5.36
N ALA A 99 1.26 7.78 6.44
CA ALA A 99 1.23 8.95 7.30
C ALA A 99 2.58 9.24 7.97
N ALA A 100 3.30 8.21 8.42
CA ALA A 100 4.65 8.35 9.00
C ALA A 100 5.66 8.85 7.96
N SER A 101 5.57 8.37 6.72
CA SER A 101 6.42 8.82 5.61
C SER A 101 6.16 10.28 5.23
N VAL A 102 4.90 10.69 5.12
CA VAL A 102 4.51 12.09 4.85
C VAL A 102 4.97 13.03 5.98
N ARG A 103 4.84 12.60 7.24
CA ARG A 103 5.30 13.35 8.42
C ARG A 103 6.82 13.31 8.60
N ARG A 104 7.56 12.64 7.71
CA ARG A 104 9.02 12.44 7.77
C ARG A 104 9.51 11.80 9.07
N ARG A 105 8.67 10.96 9.69
CA ARG A 105 9.04 10.14 10.86
C ARG A 105 9.69 8.84 10.44
N LEU A 106 9.32 8.34 9.25
CA LEU A 106 9.82 7.09 8.71
C LEU A 106 10.32 7.33 7.27
N HIS A 107 11.57 6.95 7.01
CA HIS A 107 12.14 6.97 5.67
C HIS A 107 11.96 5.59 5.05
N ILE A 108 11.10 5.47 4.04
CA ILE A 108 10.82 4.20 3.37
C ILE A 108 11.32 4.28 1.93
N ASP A 109 12.51 3.74 1.69
CA ASP A 109 13.07 3.58 0.36
C ASP A 109 12.53 2.31 -0.29
N ALA A 110 11.71 2.49 -1.33
CA ALA A 110 11.15 1.39 -2.08
C ALA A 110 11.99 1.11 -3.32
N ILE A 111 12.53 -0.10 -3.41
CA ILE A 111 13.40 -0.53 -4.51
C ILE A 111 12.54 -1.25 -5.55
N PRO A 112 12.72 -0.96 -6.86
CA PRO A 112 12.06 -1.69 -7.93
C PRO A 112 12.26 -3.20 -7.79
N CYS A 113 11.20 -3.98 -7.98
CA CYS A 113 11.23 -5.43 -7.80
C CYS A 113 10.38 -6.15 -8.86
N ASP A 114 10.28 -7.47 -8.78
CA ASP A 114 9.44 -8.26 -9.68
C ASP A 114 7.94 -7.92 -9.50
N SER A 115 7.11 -8.24 -10.49
CA SER A 115 5.73 -7.72 -10.61
C SER A 115 4.70 -8.37 -9.67
N THR A 116 5.13 -9.22 -8.74
CA THR A 116 4.22 -9.95 -7.84
C THR A 116 4.06 -9.22 -6.50
N CYS A 117 2.83 -9.10 -5.99
CA CYS A 117 2.56 -8.80 -4.59
C CYS A 117 1.24 -9.52 -4.21
N PRO A 118 1.21 -10.30 -3.11
CA PRO A 118 2.27 -10.44 -2.13
C PRO A 118 3.46 -11.28 -2.60
N LYS A 119 4.62 -11.08 -1.95
CA LYS A 119 5.86 -11.77 -2.33
C LYS A 119 5.87 -13.22 -1.86
N GLN A 120 6.26 -14.10 -2.77
CA GLN A 120 6.57 -15.50 -2.49
C GLN A 120 8.06 -15.71 -2.81
N GLY A 121 8.88 -15.99 -1.80
CA GLY A 121 10.33 -16.16 -1.97
C GLY A 121 11.11 -14.83 -2.09
N ARG A 122 12.16 -14.82 -2.92
CA ARG A 122 13.04 -13.66 -3.09
C ARG A 122 12.33 -12.54 -3.86
N TRP A 123 12.60 -11.29 -3.49
CA TRP A 123 11.91 -10.11 -4.05
C TRP A 123 12.33 -9.72 -5.47
N GLY A 124 13.23 -10.45 -6.14
CA GLY A 124 13.66 -10.10 -7.51
C GLY A 124 14.07 -8.63 -7.68
N LEU A 125 14.89 -8.10 -6.77
CA LEU A 125 15.28 -6.69 -6.74
C LEU A 125 15.95 -6.25 -8.04
N ARG A 126 15.55 -5.09 -8.54
CA ARG A 126 16.00 -4.47 -9.79
C ARG A 126 16.83 -3.23 -9.50
N MET A 127 18.11 -3.45 -9.20
CA MET A 127 19.07 -2.39 -8.87
C MET A 127 19.47 -1.54 -10.08
N ASP A 128 19.10 -1.96 -11.29
CA ASP A 128 19.24 -1.18 -12.54
C ASP A 128 18.33 0.06 -12.56
N ARG A 129 17.34 0.13 -11.66
CA ARG A 129 16.35 1.20 -11.60
C ARG A 129 16.46 1.97 -10.29
N ARG A 130 16.02 3.24 -10.33
CA ARG A 130 16.11 4.14 -9.19
C ARG A 130 15.06 3.78 -8.11
N PRO A 131 15.46 3.71 -6.83
CA PRO A 131 14.53 3.65 -5.72
C PRO A 131 13.60 4.87 -5.67
N VAL A 132 12.46 4.69 -5.03
CA VAL A 132 11.45 5.72 -4.81
C VAL A 132 11.19 5.86 -3.31
N LEU A 133 11.30 7.08 -2.82
CA LEU A 133 10.92 7.40 -1.44
C LEU A 133 9.40 7.45 -1.34
N LEU A 134 8.83 6.64 -0.45
CA LEU A 134 7.41 6.67 -0.15
C LEU A 134 7.04 7.97 0.57
N GLY A 135 5.90 8.58 0.22
CA GLY A 135 5.42 9.78 0.88
C GLY A 135 4.55 10.66 -0.01
N ASN A 136 4.55 11.96 0.25
CA ASN A 136 3.73 12.93 -0.48
C ASN A 136 4.28 13.26 -1.88
N ASP A 137 5.58 13.04 -2.07
CA ASP A 137 6.35 13.50 -3.23
C ASP A 137 6.79 12.32 -4.13
N ILE A 138 6.01 11.22 -4.12
CA ILE A 138 6.26 10.09 -5.02
C ILE A 138 6.20 10.61 -6.47
N PRO A 139 7.25 10.39 -7.29
CA PRO A 139 7.27 10.89 -8.66
C PRO A 139 6.09 10.37 -9.47
N ASP A 140 5.47 11.25 -10.25
CA ASP A 140 4.40 10.90 -11.20
C ASP A 140 4.89 9.97 -12.33
N THR A 141 6.19 9.83 -12.49
CA THR A 141 6.87 8.90 -13.40
C THR A 141 7.11 7.51 -12.79
N ALA A 142 6.86 7.31 -11.49
CA ALA A 142 7.04 6.02 -10.84
C ALA A 142 6.10 4.98 -11.47
N ARG A 143 6.64 3.84 -11.92
CA ARG A 143 5.86 2.81 -12.61
C ARG A 143 6.33 1.40 -12.24
N GLY A 144 5.37 0.49 -12.11
CA GLY A 144 5.63 -0.92 -11.81
C GLY A 144 5.67 -1.22 -10.32
N MET A 145 6.26 -2.35 -9.95
CA MET A 145 6.30 -2.84 -8.57
C MET A 145 7.57 -2.38 -7.86
N TYR A 146 7.40 -1.90 -6.64
CA TYR A 146 8.43 -1.50 -5.71
C TYR A 146 8.28 -2.27 -4.41
N CYS A 147 9.39 -2.55 -3.75
CA CYS A 147 9.42 -3.33 -2.53
C CYS A 147 10.22 -2.58 -1.47
N ALA A 148 9.69 -2.55 -0.26
CA ALA A 148 10.35 -1.90 0.85
C ALA A 148 10.25 -2.76 2.11
N GLN A 149 11.32 -2.73 2.90
CA GLN A 149 11.39 -3.35 4.21
C GLN A 149 11.28 -2.23 5.25
N VAL A 150 10.39 -2.42 6.22
CA VAL A 150 10.15 -1.50 7.32
C VAL A 150 10.21 -2.29 8.62
N ASP A 151 11.30 -2.07 9.36
CA ASP A 151 11.58 -2.81 10.60
C ASP A 151 11.00 -2.14 11.85
N ASN A 152 10.55 -0.88 11.72
CA ASN A 152 10.08 -0.10 12.85
C ASN A 152 8.65 -0.51 13.23
N GLU A 153 8.45 -0.93 14.48
CA GLU A 153 7.13 -1.02 15.12
C GLU A 153 6.62 0.41 15.34
N GLU A 154 6.14 1.06 14.28
CA GLU A 154 5.38 2.31 14.44
C GLU A 154 4.14 2.01 15.27
N ASN A 155 4.06 2.63 16.46
CA ASN A 155 2.90 2.54 17.35
C ASN A 155 1.73 3.29 16.69
N CYS A 156 1.05 2.60 15.78
CA CYS A 156 -0.15 3.11 15.17
C CYS A 156 -1.31 2.98 16.17
N PRO A 157 -2.09 4.04 16.42
CA PRO A 157 -3.09 4.09 17.49
C PRO A 157 -4.37 3.30 17.15
N PHE A 158 -4.25 1.99 16.89
CA PHE A 158 -5.36 1.07 16.64
C PHE A 158 -5.25 -0.24 17.46
N ASP A 159 -4.47 -0.24 18.54
CA ASP A 159 -4.58 -1.27 19.58
C ASP A 159 -5.86 -1.10 20.42
#